data_AF-A0A544SPZ4-F1
#
_entry.id   AF-A0A544SPZ4-F1
#
_cell.length_a   1.000
_cell.length_b   1.000
_cell.length_c   1.000
_cell.angle_alpha   90.00
_cell.angle_beta   90.00
_cell.angle_gamma   90.00
#
_symmetry.space_group_name_H-M   'P 1'
#
loop_
_entity.id
_entity.type
_entity.pdbx_description
1 polymer ?
#
loop_
_entity_poly.entity_id
_entity_poly.type
_entity_poly.pdbx_seq_one_letter_code
_entity_poly.pdbx_strand_id
1 'polypeptide(L)' 'LLLLIMFRKSFSGIVEGLSIFLFRIGFSILLLFGVHLLLGLAGYTIPVNLFTGAVVAVLGIPGVASVVAISILL' A
#
# COMPACT_ATOMS: atom_id res chain seq x y z
N LEU A 1 12.73 -35.15 -11.05
CA LEU A 1 13.48 -34.46 -9.98
C LEU A 1 13.99 -33.07 -10.42
N LEU A 2 14.68 -32.95 -11.57
CA LEU A 2 15.15 -31.66 -12.12
C LEU A 2 14.04 -30.60 -12.35
N LEU A 3 12.88 -31.02 -12.89
CA LEU A 3 11.73 -30.13 -13.13
C LEU A 3 11.19 -29.50 -11.83
N LEU A 4 11.22 -30.27 -10.73
CA LEU A 4 10.70 -29.86 -9.43
C LEU A 4 11.65 -28.86 -8.73
N ILE A 5 12.96 -29.02 -8.94
CA ILE A 5 13.99 -28.08 -8.46
C ILE A 5 13.93 -26.74 -9.22
N MET A 6 13.72 -26.77 -10.54
CA MET A 6 13.52 -25.55 -11.35
C MET A 6 12.25 -24.80 -10.95
N PHE A 7 11.13 -25.51 -10.75
CA PHE A 7 9.88 -24.91 -10.30
C PHE A 7 10.05 -24.26 -8.91
N ARG A 8 10.70 -24.94 -7.96
CA ARG A 8 10.94 -24.40 -6.62
C ARG A 8 11.77 -23.11 -6.64
N LYS A 9 12.79 -23.04 -7.50
CA LYS A 9 13.63 -21.84 -7.65
C LYS A 9 12.88 -20.67 -8.30
N SER A 10 12.03 -20.96 -9.30
CA SER A 10 11.17 -19.96 -9.95
C SER A 10 10.09 -19.42 -9.00
N PHE A 11 9.46 -20.30 -8.21
CA PHE A 11 8.47 -19.92 -7.21
C PHE A 11 9.06 -19.05 -6.09
N SER A 12 10.32 -19.26 -5.71
CA SER A 12 11.00 -18.44 -4.71
C SER A 12 11.02 -16.96 -5.11
N GLY A 13 11.35 -16.64 -6.36
CA GLY A 13 11.41 -15.26 -6.84
C GLY A 13 10.03 -14.60 -6.94
N ILE A 14 9.00 -15.36 -7.32
CA ILE A 14 7.62 -14.87 -7.39
C ILE A 14 7.08 -14.58 -5.99
N VAL A 15 7.31 -15.48 -5.03
CA VAL A 15 6.87 -15.32 -3.64
C VAL A 15 7.57 -14.13 -2.98
N GLU A 16 8.86 -13.92 -3.26
CA GLU A 16 9.61 -12.76 -2.76
C GLU A 16 9.05 -11.44 -3.31
N GLY A 17 8.85 -11.33 -4.63
CA GLY A 17 8.25 -10.15 -5.24
C GLY A 17 6.83 -9.86 -4.73
N LEU A 18 6.03 -10.92 -4.55
CA LEU A 18 4.68 -10.81 -3.97
C LEU A 18 4.73 -10.34 -2.52
N SER A 19 5.68 -10.84 -1.72
CA SER A 19 5.85 -10.46 -0.31
C SER A 19 6.21 -8.99 -0.18
N ILE A 20 7.13 -8.49 -1.02
CA ILE A 20 7.51 -7.07 -1.06
C ILE A 20 6.30 -6.21 -1.47
N PHE A 21 5.54 -6.64 -2.48
CA PHE A 21 4.37 -5.92 -2.93
C PHE A 21 3.27 -5.85 -1.86
N LEU A 22 2.96 -6.97 -1.21
CA LEU A 22 1.99 -7.02 -0.11
C LEU A 22 2.44 -6.20 1.09
N PHE A 23 3.73 -6.24 1.44
CA PHE A 23 4.29 -5.39 2.49
C PHE A 23 4.09 -3.91 2.16
N ARG A 24 4.36 -3.53 0.92
CA ARG A 24 4.20 -2.14 0.46
C ARG A 24 2.75 -1.68 0.50
N ILE A 25 1.79 -2.53 0.15
CA ILE A 25 0.35 -2.25 0.31
C ILE A 25 -0.03 -2.12 1.78
N GLY A 26 0.35 -3.10 2.61
CA GLY A 26 0.02 -3.09 4.04
C GLY A 26 0.60 -1.85 4.74
N PHE A 27 1.85 -1.50 4.44
CA PHE A 27 2.50 -0.31 4.96
C PHE A 27 1.81 0.99 4.50
N SER A 28 1.34 1.03 3.26
CA SER A 28 0.61 2.18 2.72
C SER A 28 -0.73 2.40 3.41
N ILE A 29 -1.45 1.32 3.71
CA ILE A 29 -2.69 1.38 4.49
C ILE A 29 -2.40 1.87 5.92
N LEU A 30 -1.33 1.39 6.55
CA LEU A 30 -0.90 1.88 7.87
C LEU A 30 -0.56 3.37 7.86
N LEU A 31 0.15 3.85 6.84
CA LEU A 31 0.46 5.27 6.69
C LEU A 31 -0.81 6.11 6.53
N LEU A 32 -1.72 5.70 5.63
CA LEU A 32 -2.99 6.38 5.44
C LEU A 32 -3.84 6.38 6.70
N PHE A 33 -3.81 5.29 7.47
CA PHE A 33 -4.51 5.21 8.75
C PHE A 33 -3.93 6.18 9.78
N GLY A 34 -2.60 6.29 9.87
CA GLY A 34 -1.96 7.30 10.72
C GLY A 34 -2.36 8.73 10.33
N VAL A 35 -2.38 9.03 9.02
CA VAL A 35 -2.82 10.32 8.50
C VAL A 35 -4.30 10.57 8.79
N HIS A 36 -5.16 9.56 8.66
CA HIS A 36 -6.57 9.64 9.01
C HIS A 36 -6.77 10.01 10.48
N LEU A 37 -6.02 9.40 11.41
CA LEU A 37 -6.11 9.75 12.83
C LEU A 37 -5.63 11.19 13.10
N LEU A 38 -4.50 11.59 12.49
CA LEU A 38 -3.93 12.93 12.68
C LEU A 38 -4.85 14.04 12.15
N LEU A 39 -5.39 13.86 10.95
CA LEU A 39 -6.29 14.83 10.32
C LEU A 39 -7.73 14.71 10.84
N GLY A 40 -8.12 13.54 11.32
CA GLY A 40 -9.39 13.31 12.01
C GLY A 40 -9.54 14.16 13.28
N LEU A 41 -8.43 14.43 13.99
CA LEU A 41 -8.41 15.38 15.11
C LEU A 41 -8.77 16.81 14.67
N ALA A 42 -8.48 17.16 13.43
CA ALA A 42 -8.81 18.46 12.83
C ALA A 42 -10.18 18.46 12.11
N GLY A 43 -10.95 17.36 12.20
CA GLY A 43 -12.28 17.23 11.59
C GLY A 43 -12.30 16.74 10.14
N TYR A 44 -11.15 16.40 9.55
CA TYR A 44 -11.08 15.87 8.18
C TYR A 44 -11.18 14.35 8.16
N THR A 45 -11.90 13.81 7.17
CA THR A 45 -12.08 12.36 7.03
C THR A 45 -11.27 11.86 5.83
N ILE A 46 -10.16 11.17 6.10
CA ILE A 46 -9.34 10.58 5.03
C ILE A 46 -9.81 9.14 4.75
N PRO A 47 -10.15 8.77 3.50
CA PRO A 47 -10.62 7.44 3.17
C PRO A 47 -9.48 6.41 3.26
N VAL A 48 -9.60 5.47 4.18
CA VAL A 48 -8.67 4.34 4.33
C VAL A 48 -9.32 3.09 3.75
N ASN A 49 -9.00 2.74 2.51
CA ASN A 49 -9.51 1.54 1.85
C ASN A 49 -8.42 0.90 0.97
N LEU A 50 -8.72 -0.27 0.39
CA LEU A 50 -7.77 -0.99 -0.47
C LEU A 50 -7.34 -0.18 -1.69
N PHE A 51 -8.23 0.65 -2.24
CA PHE A 51 -7.92 1.46 -3.41
C PHE A 51 -6.96 2.62 -3.07
N THR A 52 -7.25 3.39 -2.02
CA THR A 52 -6.37 4.46 -1.55
C THR A 52 -5.04 3.91 -1.06
N GLY A 53 -5.06 2.76 -0.37
CA GLY A 53 -3.87 2.00 -0.01
C GLY A 53 -3.04 1.56 -1.22
N ALA A 54 -3.67 1.08 -2.30
CA ALA A 54 -2.98 0.70 -3.53
C ALA A 54 -2.37 1.92 -4.26
N VAL A 55 -3.09 3.04 -4.33
CA VAL A 55 -2.59 4.29 -4.92
C VAL A 55 -1.35 4.77 -4.16
N VAL A 56 -1.40 4.78 -2.82
CA VAL A 56 -0.26 5.12 -1.97
C VAL A 56 0.85 4.08 -2.09
N ALA A 57 0.53 2.80 -2.25
CA ALA A 57 1.54 1.78 -2.46
C ALA A 57 2.30 2.04 -3.76
N VAL A 58 1.61 2.35 -4.85
CA VAL A 58 2.25 2.60 -6.15
C VAL A 58 3.05 3.91 -6.15
N LEU A 59 2.45 5.00 -5.67
CA LEU A 59 3.04 6.34 -5.75
C LEU A 59 3.95 6.69 -4.56
N GLY A 60 3.78 6.05 -3.41
CA GLY A 60 4.49 6.36 -2.17
C GLY A 60 4.00 7.67 -1.54
N ILE A 61 4.94 8.49 -1.08
CA ILE A 61 4.69 9.81 -0.45
C ILE A 61 3.80 10.72 -1.31
N PRO A 62 4.04 10.91 -2.63
CA PRO A 62 3.12 11.72 -3.44
C PRO A 62 1.72 11.13 -3.54
N GLY A 63 1.54 9.82 -3.38
CA GLY A 63 0.23 9.18 -3.26
C GLY A 63 -0.49 9.56 -1.96
N VAL A 64 0.23 9.68 -0.85
CA VAL A 64 -0.37 10.14 0.42
C VAL A 64 -0.86 11.57 0.25
N ALA A 65 -0.01 12.44 -0.31
CA ALA A 65 -0.36 13.84 -0.56
C ALA A 65 -1.57 13.99 -1.48
N SER A 66 -1.68 13.17 -2.54
CA SER A 66 -2.82 13.23 -3.45
C SER A 66 -4.12 12.78 -2.78
N VAL A 67 -4.12 11.67 -2.03
CA VAL A 67 -5.31 11.20 -1.31
C VAL A 67 -5.77 12.26 -0.30
N VAL A 68 -4.83 12.84 0.46
CA VAL A 68 -5.14 13.91 1.43
C VAL A 68 -5.70 15.15 0.73
N ALA A 69 -5.05 15.63 -0.33
CA ALA A 69 -5.49 16.81 -1.06
C ALA A 69 -6.90 16.61 -1.65
N ILE A 70 -7.15 15.45 -2.26
CA ILE A 70 -8.48 15.11 -2.80
C ILE A 70 -9.52 15.09 -1.69
N SER A 71 -9.22 14.49 -0.53
CA SER A 71 -10.16 14.41 0.60
C SER A 71 -10.42 15.71 1.34
N ILE A 72 -9.57 16.73 1.16
CA ILE A 72 -9.80 18.06 1.72
C ILE A 72 -10.55 18.96 0.72
N LEU A 73 -10.32 18.75 -0.58
CA LEU A 73 -10.90 19.58 -1.65
C LEU A 73 -12.32 19.15 -2.07
N LEU A 74 -12.70 17.89 -1.82
CA LEU A 74 -14.04 17.33 -2.04
C LEU A 74 -14.83 17.28 -0.74
#